data_AF-A0A3C1WPS7-F1
#
_entry.id   AF-A0A3C1WPS7-F1
#
_cell.length_a   1.000
_cell.length_b   1.000
_cell.length_c   1.000
_cell.angle_alpha   90.00
_cell.angle_beta   90.00
_cell.angle_gamma   90.00
#
_symmetry.space_group_name_H-M   'P 1'
#
loop_
_entity.id
_entity.type
_entity.pdbx_description
1 polymer ?
#
loop_
_entity_poly.entity_id
_entity_poly.type
_entity_poly.pdbx_seq_one_letter_code
_entity_poly.pdbx_strand_id
1 'polypeptide(L)' 'MNENFSSEYIISSLEKNSSVFKSLFSNLSEDEIRFRQSPEKWCLLEAACHLYDEEREDFRARV' A
#
# COMPACT_ATOMS: atom_id res chain seq x y z
N MET A 1 -15.26 20.41 6.52
CA MET A 1 -15.67 19.72 5.28
C MET A 1 -16.22 18.38 5.71
N ASN A 2 -17.51 18.13 5.52
CA ASN A 2 -18.06 16.78 5.65
C ASN A 2 -17.91 16.15 4.28
N GLU A 3 -16.87 15.34 4.09
CA GLU A 3 -16.76 14.54 2.87
C GLU A 3 -17.78 13.40 2.97
N ASN A 4 -18.78 13.45 2.09
CA ASN A 4 -19.71 12.36 1.91
C ASN A 4 -18.99 11.34 1.01
N PHE A 5 -18.40 10.32 1.62
CA PHE A 5 -17.66 9.27 0.91
C PHE A 5 -18.64 8.33 0.23
N SER A 6 -19.06 8.66 -0.99
CA SER A 6 -19.85 7.73 -1.80
C SER A 6 -19.02 6.48 -2.11
N SER A 7 -19.68 5.35 -2.35
CA SER A 7 -19.00 4.10 -2.71
C SER A 7 -18.15 4.28 -3.97
N GLU A 8 -18.61 5.08 -4.94
CA GLU A 8 -17.89 5.41 -6.16
C GLU A 8 -16.62 6.21 -5.85
N TYR A 9 -16.68 7.17 -4.92
CA TYR A 9 -15.50 7.91 -4.50
C TYR A 9 -14.45 6.98 -3.88
N ILE A 10 -14.88 6.07 -3.00
CA ILE A 10 -13.98 5.11 -2.36
C ILE A 10 -13.33 4.20 -3.41
N ILE A 11 -14.12 3.62 -4.32
CA ILE A 11 -13.61 2.75 -5.41
C ILE A 11 -12.58 3.51 -6.26
N SER A 12 -12.91 4.72 -6.71
CA SER A 12 -12.00 5.54 -7.53
C SER A 12 -10.69 5.92 -6.81
N SER A 13 -10.72 5.95 -5.47
CA SER A 13 -9.55 6.21 -4.65
C SER A 13 -8.67 4.96 -4.56
N LEU A 14 -9.28 3.79 -4.35
CA LEU A 14 -8.57 2.50 -4.29
C LEU A 14 -7.91 2.15 -5.64
N GLU A 15 -8.56 2.45 -6.76
CA GLU A 15 -8.00 2.24 -8.10
C GLU A 15 -6.68 2.99 -8.33
N LYS A 16 -6.44 4.11 -7.62
CA LYS A 16 -5.21 4.89 -7.72
C LYS A 16 -4.04 4.29 -6.95
N ASN A 17 -4.27 3.31 -6.06
CA ASN A 17 -3.26 2.79 -5.15
C ASN A 17 -2.00 2.29 -5.88
N SER A 18 -2.13 1.61 -7.02
CA SER A 18 -0.98 1.15 -7.81
C SER A 18 -0.02 2.29 -8.18
N SER A 19 -0.56 3.45 -8.59
CA SER A 19 0.24 4.64 -8.93
C SER A 19 0.88 5.30 -7.70
N VAL A 20 0.19 5.25 -6.55
CA VAL A 20 0.70 5.77 -5.27
C VAL A 20 1.89 4.93 -4.81
N PHE A 21 1.77 3.60 -4.79
CA PHE A 21 2.88 2.71 -4.48
C PHE A 21 4.06 2.96 -5.43
N LYS A 22 3.83 3.02 -6.74
CA LYS A 22 4.92 3.29 -7.69
C LYS A 22 5.66 4.62 -7.37
N SER A 23 4.92 5.65 -7.01
CA SER A 23 5.49 6.97 -6.69
C SER A 23 6.22 6.99 -5.35
N LEU A 24 5.76 6.23 -4.36
CA LEU A 24 6.41 6.10 -3.05
C LEU A 24 7.80 5.46 -3.19
N PHE A 25 7.98 4.51 -4.11
CA PHE A 25 9.23 3.79 -4.30
C PHE A 25 10.14 4.38 -5.40
N SER A 26 9.66 5.28 -6.26
CA SER A 26 10.40 5.71 -7.45
C SER A 26 11.64 6.57 -7.18
N ASN A 27 11.73 7.20 -6.00
CA ASN A 27 12.82 8.12 -5.65
C ASN A 27 13.62 7.69 -4.42
N LEU A 28 13.49 6.42 -4.02
CA LEU A 28 14.19 5.86 -2.86
C LEU A 28 15.33 4.96 -3.33
N SER A 29 16.46 5.04 -2.65
CA SER A 29 17.54 4.07 -2.76
C SER A 29 17.14 2.73 -2.15
N GLU A 30 17.87 1.67 -2.49
CA GLU A 30 17.63 0.34 -1.91
C GLU A 30 17.81 0.33 -0.38
N ASP A 31 18.78 1.09 0.14
CA ASP A 31 19.01 1.24 1.58
C ASP A 31 17.84 1.91 2.28
N GLU A 32 17.25 2.96 1.69
CA GLU A 32 16.05 3.62 2.22
C GLU A 32 14.83 2.69 2.19
N ILE A 33 14.69 1.89 1.12
CA ILE A 33 13.60 0.89 1.01
C ILE A 33 13.74 -0.19 2.09
N ARG A 34 14.97 -0.56 2.46
CA ARG A 34 15.29 -1.60 3.45
C ARG A 34 15.46 -1.07 4.87
N PHE A 35 15.44 0.24 5.06
CA PHE A 35 15.62 0.87 6.35
C PHE A 35 14.54 0.40 7.34
N ARG A 36 14.97 0.02 8.54
CA ARG A 36 14.10 -0.29 9.67
C ARG A 36 14.34 0.74 10.77
N GLN A 37 13.25 1.29 11.32
CA GLN A 37 13.36 2.19 12.48
C GLN A 37 13.88 1.46 13.73
N SER A 38 13.56 0.17 13.88
CA SER A 38 14.10 -0.72 14.90
C SER A 38 14.00 -2.19 14.43
N PRO A 39 14.71 -3.15 15.06
CA PRO A 39 14.72 -4.55 14.63
C PRO A 39 13.33 -5.20 14.56
N GLU A 40 12.40 -4.77 15.42
CA GLU A 40 11.03 -5.30 15.51
C GLU A 40 10.03 -4.63 14.56
N LYS A 41 10.49 -3.66 13.76
CA LYS A 41 9.65 -2.91 12.80
C LYS A 41 9.93 -3.36 11.38
N TRP A 42 8.89 -3.30 10.55
CA TRP A 42 9.00 -3.55 9.12
C TRP A 42 9.73 -2.41 8.42
N CYS A 43 10.48 -2.76 7.39
CA CYS A 43 10.92 -1.79 6.38
C CYS A 43 9.81 -1.53 5.36
N LEU A 44 10.02 -0.56 4.48
CA LEU A 44 9.03 -0.18 3.47
C LEU A 44 8.72 -1.34 2.52
N LEU A 45 9.73 -2.12 2.12
CA LEU A 45 9.51 -3.29 1.26
C LEU A 45 8.61 -4.33 1.92
N GLU A 46 8.86 -4.66 3.18
CA GLU A 46 8.09 -5.69 3.88
C GLU A 46 6.63 -5.27 4.06
N ALA A 47 6.38 -4.00 4.38
CA ALA A 47 5.03 -3.47 4.44
C ALA A 47 4.32 -3.64 3.08
N ALA A 48 4.98 -3.30 1.97
CA ALA A 48 4.39 -3.47 0.64
C ALA A 48 4.16 -4.95 0.25
N CYS A 49 5.11 -5.84 0.58
CA CYS A 49 4.93 -7.28 0.35
C CYS A 49 3.77 -7.85 1.18
N HIS A 50 3.64 -7.44 2.44
CA HIS A 50 2.55 -7.88 3.29
C HIS A 50 1.18 -7.44 2.73
N LEU A 51 1.04 -6.17 2.31
CA LEU A 51 -0.18 -5.69 1.68
C LEU A 51 -0.51 -6.43 0.38
N TYR A 52 0.51 -6.80 -0.40
CA TYR A 52 0.33 -7.63 -1.60
C TYR A 52 -0.20 -9.03 -1.27
N ASP A 53 0.31 -9.65 -0.20
CA ASP A 53 -0.20 -10.93 0.28
C ASP A 53 -1.62 -10.80 0.84
N GLU A 54 -1.93 -9.77 1.62
CA GLU A 54 -3.29 -9.52 2.12
C GLU A 54 -4.29 -9.33 0.96
N GLU A 55 -3.95 -8.56 -0.07
CA GLU A 55 -4.82 -8.37 -1.24
C GLU A 55 -5.09 -9.70 -1.95
N ARG A 56 -4.05 -10.54 -2.11
CA ARG A 56 -4.16 -11.81 -2.82
C ARG A 56 -4.86 -12.88 -2.01
N GLU A 57 -4.63 -12.96 -0.70
CA GLU A 57 -5.08 -14.09 0.13
C GLU A 57 -6.33 -13.75 0.96
N ASP A 58 -6.37 -12.55 1.55
CA ASP A 58 -7.40 -12.16 2.51
C ASP A 58 -8.55 -11.35 1.86
N PHE A 59 -8.23 -10.41 0.98
CA PHE A 59 -9.20 -9.50 0.36
C PHE A 59 -9.69 -9.93 -1.03
N ARG A 60 -9.09 -10.97 -1.63
CA ARG A 60 -9.56 -11.48 -2.93
C ARG A 60 -11.05 -11.84 -2.90
N ALA A 61 -11.71 -11.61 -4.04
CA ALA A 61 -13.09 -12.06 -4.22
C ALA A 61 -13.16 -13.60 -4.10
N ARG A 62 -13.96 -14.08 -3.15
CA ARG A 62 -14.27 -15.51 -3.00
C ARG A 62 -15.48 -15.84 -3.86
N VAL A 63 -15.23 -16.06 -5.15
CA VAL A 63 -16.24 -16.47 -6.14
C VAL A 63 -16.45 -17.98 -6.15
#